data_AF-A0A933F8N2-F1
#
_entry.id   AF-A0A933F8N2-F1
#
_cell.length_a   1.000
_cell.length_b   1.000
_cell.length_c   1.000
_cell.angle_alpha   90.00
_cell.angle_beta   90.00
_cell.angle_gamma   90.00
#
_symmetry.space_group_name_H-M   'P 1'
#
loop_
_entity.id
_entity.type
_entity.pdbx_description
1 polymer ?
#
loop_
_entity_poly.entity_id
_entity_poly.type
_entity_poly.pdbx_seq_one_letter_code
_entity_poly.pdbx_strand_id
1 'polypeptide(L)'
;MTWSKIQRFLALPFRPGLLRTYLAVRRIEDVSPQRLIADGVQGVLVDADGTLGPHKAAVFQESKIRHIQLIAESGLKVAIFTNAAVDRFQQLPGIPIVGEAPAKPDRRGFETAMKNCLNLDDPASVCMIGDNYLTDGGAVGAGMRFIYVRPVPGNESFVHRAFRLYAYLWARWHFPETFQNFRLPGA
;
A
#
# COMPACT_ATOMS: atom_id res chain seq x y z
N MET A 1 9.31 13.67 9.72
CA MET A 1 9.63 12.99 8.44
C MET A 1 10.96 12.28 8.64
N THR A 2 11.08 10.98 8.40
CA THR A 2 12.33 10.23 8.65
C THR A 2 13.31 10.41 7.48
N TRP A 3 14.62 10.22 7.72
CA TRP A 3 15.65 10.34 6.68
C TRP A 3 15.38 9.43 5.47
N SER A 4 14.91 8.20 5.71
CA SER A 4 14.49 7.27 4.66
C SER A 4 13.41 7.82 3.73
N LYS A 5 12.45 8.60 4.26
CA LYS A 5 11.39 9.22 3.47
C LYS A 5 11.93 10.37 2.61
N ILE A 6 12.88 11.14 3.15
CA ILE A 6 13.52 12.26 2.43
C ILE A 6 14.37 11.73 1.28
N GLN A 7 15.23 10.73 1.56
CA GLN A 7 16.06 10.10 0.54
C GLN A 7 15.20 9.51 -0.59
N ARG A 8 14.12 8.81 -0.24
CA ARG A 8 13.19 8.26 -1.24
C ARG A 8 12.55 9.38 -2.04
N PHE A 9 12.01 10.41 -1.40
CA PHE A 9 11.38 11.56 -2.06
C PHE A 9 12.28 12.20 -3.11
N LEU A 10 13.53 12.51 -2.76
CA LEU A 10 14.51 13.12 -3.67
C LEU A 10 14.91 12.19 -4.83
N ALA A 11 14.87 10.87 -4.61
CA ALA A 11 15.26 9.90 -5.63
C ALA A 11 14.17 9.59 -6.66
N LEU A 12 12.88 9.80 -6.35
CA LEU A 12 11.76 9.38 -7.20
C LEU A 12 11.83 9.89 -8.66
N PRO A 13 12.16 11.17 -8.94
CA PRO A 13 12.23 11.66 -10.32
C PRO A 13 13.34 11.00 -11.15
N PHE A 14 14.39 10.53 -10.48
CA PHE A 14 15.60 10.00 -11.12
C PHE A 14 15.68 8.47 -11.08
N ARG A 15 14.76 7.81 -10.35
CA ARG A 15 14.68 6.35 -10.22
C ARG A 15 13.26 5.88 -10.50
N PRO A 16 12.78 5.98 -11.76
CA PRO A 16 11.41 5.61 -12.12
C PRO A 16 11.10 4.14 -11.80
N GLY A 17 12.12 3.26 -11.76
CA GLY A 17 11.94 1.88 -11.30
C GLY A 17 11.29 1.74 -9.91
N LEU A 18 11.49 2.70 -9.00
CA LEU A 18 10.88 2.71 -7.66
C LEU A 18 9.40 3.12 -7.66
N LEU A 19 8.90 3.63 -8.78
CA LEU A 19 7.53 4.06 -9.02
C LEU A 19 6.74 3.04 -9.85
N ARG A 20 7.31 1.85 -10.12
CA ARG A 20 6.58 0.80 -10.82
C ARG A 20 5.30 0.46 -10.07
N THR A 21 4.20 0.52 -10.79
CA THR A 21 2.86 0.26 -10.27
C THR A 21 2.31 -0.96 -10.98
N TYR A 22 1.97 -1.99 -10.22
CA TYR A 22 1.38 -3.21 -10.74
C TYR A 22 -0.07 -2.96 -11.17
N LEU A 23 -0.90 -2.36 -10.30
CA LEU A 23 -2.25 -1.90 -10.62
C LEU A 23 -2.53 -0.54 -9.98
N ALA A 24 -3.37 0.28 -10.60
CA ALA A 24 -3.89 1.52 -10.01
C ALA A 24 -5.42 1.46 -9.94
N VAL A 25 -5.97 1.50 -8.73
CA VAL A 25 -7.40 1.26 -8.47
C VAL A 25 -8.02 2.38 -7.64
N ARG A 26 -9.27 2.74 -7.93
CA ARG A 26 -9.93 3.91 -7.30
C ARG A 26 -10.33 3.63 -5.87
N ARG A 27 -10.65 2.39 -5.56
CA ARG A 27 -11.00 1.94 -4.22
C ARG A 27 -10.33 0.60 -3.99
N ILE A 28 -10.14 0.25 -2.72
CA ILE A 28 -9.55 -1.06 -2.40
C ILE A 28 -10.47 -2.19 -2.87
N GLU A 29 -11.78 -1.97 -2.86
CA GLU A 29 -12.79 -2.90 -3.32
C GLU A 29 -12.72 -3.25 -4.82
N ASP A 30 -11.98 -2.46 -5.60
CA ASP A 30 -11.76 -2.71 -7.02
C ASP A 30 -10.56 -3.67 -7.25
N VAL A 31 -9.86 -4.12 -6.20
CA VAL A 31 -8.80 -5.12 -6.30
C VAL A 31 -9.42 -6.51 -6.44
N SER A 32 -9.17 -7.20 -7.56
CA SER A 32 -9.67 -8.57 -7.75
C SER A 32 -8.72 -9.60 -7.13
N PRO A 33 -9.14 -10.39 -6.12
CA PRO A 33 -8.32 -11.46 -5.56
C PRO A 33 -7.92 -12.51 -6.61
N GLN A 34 -8.86 -12.85 -7.50
CA GLN A 34 -8.64 -13.84 -8.56
C GLN A 34 -7.54 -13.39 -9.52
N ARG A 35 -7.49 -12.09 -9.83
CA ARG A 35 -6.42 -11.53 -10.65
C ARG A 35 -5.07 -11.60 -9.94
N LEU A 36 -5.02 -11.33 -8.63
CA LEU A 36 -3.78 -11.45 -7.85
C LEU A 36 -3.26 -12.89 -7.89
N ILE A 37 -4.13 -13.87 -7.64
CA ILE A 37 -3.80 -15.29 -7.66
C ILE A 37 -3.31 -15.73 -9.04
N ALA A 38 -4.04 -15.34 -10.11
CA ALA A 38 -3.68 -15.67 -11.49
C ALA A 38 -2.29 -15.11 -11.87
N ASP A 39 -1.93 -13.93 -11.35
CA ASP A 39 -0.64 -13.32 -11.59
C ASP A 39 0.46 -13.85 -10.65
N GLY A 40 0.17 -14.88 -9.82
CA GLY A 40 1.13 -15.57 -8.95
C GLY A 40 1.33 -14.93 -7.57
N VAL A 41 0.46 -14.02 -7.15
CA VAL A 41 0.49 -13.45 -5.79
C VAL A 41 0.00 -14.51 -4.79
N GLN A 42 0.73 -14.65 -3.69
CA GLN A 42 0.41 -15.54 -2.56
C GLN A 42 0.12 -14.73 -1.28
N GLY A 43 0.65 -13.51 -1.19
CA GLY A 43 0.55 -12.67 -0.01
C GLY A 43 0.23 -11.20 -0.32
N VAL A 44 -0.55 -10.58 0.55
CA VAL A 44 -0.96 -9.18 0.44
C VAL A 44 -0.69 -8.43 1.73
N LEU A 45 0.10 -7.37 1.64
CA LEU A 45 0.25 -6.36 2.69
C LEU A 45 -0.67 -5.19 2.39
N VAL A 46 -1.37 -4.69 3.40
CA VAL A 46 -2.38 -3.64 3.23
C VAL A 46 -2.06 -2.47 4.14
N ASP A 47 -1.94 -1.28 3.56
CA ASP A 47 -1.93 -0.03 4.33
C ASP A 47 -3.33 0.30 4.87
N ALA A 48 -3.39 1.07 5.96
CA ALA A 48 -4.65 1.41 6.59
C ALA A 48 -5.02 2.90 6.50
N ASP A 49 -4.18 3.80 7.00
CA ASP A 49 -4.46 5.24 7.03
C ASP A 49 -4.19 5.86 5.65
N GLY A 50 -5.24 6.34 4.98
CA GLY A 50 -5.19 6.80 3.58
C GLY A 50 -5.71 5.75 2.59
N THR A 51 -5.78 4.48 3.00
CA THR A 51 -6.19 3.36 2.15
C THR A 51 -7.55 2.77 2.59
N LEU A 52 -7.63 2.20 3.79
CA LEU A 52 -8.88 1.67 4.36
C LEU A 52 -9.78 2.79 4.89
N GLY A 53 -9.21 3.90 5.33
CA GLY A 53 -9.98 5.05 5.79
C GLY A 53 -9.17 6.32 5.77
N PRO A 54 -9.80 7.46 6.08
CA PRO A 54 -9.07 8.69 6.35
C PRO A 54 -7.99 8.48 7.41
N HIS A 55 -6.91 9.28 7.36
CA HIS A 55 -5.90 9.24 8.42
C HIS A 55 -6.52 9.45 9.80
N LYS A 56 -6.13 8.61 10.77
CA LYS A 56 -6.66 8.64 12.15
C LYS A 56 -8.15 8.28 12.26
N ALA A 57 -8.73 7.65 11.23
CA ALA A 57 -10.08 7.11 11.35
C ALA A 57 -10.18 6.13 12.52
N ALA A 58 -11.24 6.28 13.32
CA ALA A 58 -11.55 5.37 14.41
C ALA A 58 -12.23 4.09 13.90
N VAL A 59 -13.00 4.18 12.82
CA VAL A 59 -13.77 3.08 12.24
C VAL A 59 -13.60 3.07 10.73
N PHE A 60 -13.43 1.88 10.14
CA PHE A 60 -13.41 1.69 8.69
C PHE A 60 -14.79 1.33 8.16
N GLN A 61 -15.06 1.67 6.90
CA GLN A 61 -16.28 1.27 6.23
C GLN A 61 -16.35 -0.26 6.13
N GLU A 62 -17.52 -0.82 6.44
CA GLU A 62 -17.75 -2.26 6.42
C GLU A 62 -17.44 -2.89 5.04
N SER A 63 -17.73 -2.18 3.94
CA SER A 63 -17.40 -2.63 2.58
C SER A 63 -15.92 -2.96 2.41
N LYS A 64 -15.04 -2.17 3.03
CA LYS A 64 -13.59 -2.33 2.93
C LYS A 64 -13.09 -3.46 3.81
N ILE A 65 -13.62 -3.55 5.03
CA ILE A 65 -13.34 -4.67 5.95
C ILE A 65 -13.72 -6.00 5.27
N ARG A 66 -14.95 -6.07 4.73
CA ARG A 66 -15.44 -7.24 4.01
C ARG A 66 -14.60 -7.56 2.78
N HIS A 67 -14.11 -6.55 2.07
CA HIS A 67 -13.25 -6.79 0.92
C HIS A 67 -11.87 -7.34 1.32
N ILE A 68 -11.28 -6.87 2.42
CA ILE A 68 -10.05 -7.47 2.96
C ILE A 68 -10.27 -8.93 3.37
N GLN A 69 -11.40 -9.22 4.01
CA GLN A 69 -11.79 -10.59 4.34
C GLN A 69 -11.94 -11.44 3.08
N LEU A 70 -12.61 -10.93 2.04
CA LEU A 70 -12.74 -11.62 0.75
C LEU A 70 -11.38 -11.95 0.12
N ILE A 71 -10.40 -11.04 0.19
CA ILE A 71 -9.03 -11.31 -0.28
C ILE A 71 -8.43 -12.48 0.50
N ALA A 72 -8.55 -12.49 1.83
CA ALA A 72 -8.04 -13.57 2.68
C ALA A 72 -8.76 -14.91 2.43
N GLU A 73 -10.09 -14.89 2.35
CA GLU A 73 -10.95 -16.05 2.06
C GLU A 73 -10.69 -16.65 0.67
N SER A 74 -10.14 -15.86 -0.26
CA SER A 74 -9.71 -16.34 -1.58
C SER A 74 -8.42 -17.19 -1.54
N GLY A 75 -7.84 -17.41 -0.36
CA GLY A 75 -6.64 -18.21 -0.16
C GLY A 75 -5.33 -17.41 -0.16
N LEU A 76 -5.41 -16.07 -0.22
CA LEU A 76 -4.24 -15.20 -0.08
C LEU A 76 -3.94 -14.97 1.39
N LYS A 77 -2.66 -14.95 1.75
CA LYS A 77 -2.24 -14.55 3.10
C LYS A 77 -2.28 -13.03 3.18
N VAL A 78 -2.91 -12.46 4.21
CA VAL A 78 -3.12 -11.01 4.31
C VAL A 78 -2.61 -10.50 5.64
N ALA A 79 -1.94 -9.35 5.64
CA ALA A 79 -1.55 -8.64 6.85
C ALA A 79 -1.68 -7.13 6.70
N ILE A 80 -1.98 -6.43 7.78
CA ILE A 80 -1.99 -4.96 7.81
C ILE A 80 -0.59 -4.46 8.11
N PHE A 81 0.00 -3.71 7.18
CA PHE A 81 1.30 -3.06 7.39
C PHE A 81 1.14 -1.55 7.41
N THR A 82 1.10 -0.98 8.61
CA THR A 82 0.80 0.44 8.86
C THR A 82 1.92 1.11 9.65
N ASN A 83 2.12 2.41 9.42
CA ASN A 83 3.05 3.23 10.22
C ASN A 83 2.38 3.87 11.44
N ALA A 84 1.08 3.64 11.65
CA ALA A 84 0.33 4.17 12.78
C ALA A 84 0.27 3.20 13.96
N ALA A 85 -0.03 3.71 15.16
CA ALA A 85 -0.19 2.89 16.36
C ALA A 85 -1.30 1.84 16.19
N VAL A 86 -1.04 0.64 16.72
CA VAL A 86 -1.75 -0.62 16.42
C VAL A 86 -3.18 -0.68 16.99
N ASP A 87 -3.46 0.07 18.04
CA ASP A 87 -4.68 -0.07 18.87
C ASP A 87 -6.02 0.14 18.14
N ARG A 88 -6.01 0.69 16.92
CA ARG A 88 -7.23 0.97 16.12
C ARG A 88 -7.67 -0.16 15.19
N PHE A 89 -6.80 -1.12 14.91
CA PHE A 89 -7.02 -2.10 13.83
C PHE A 89 -7.69 -3.40 14.29
N GLN A 90 -8.24 -3.44 15.51
CA GLN A 90 -8.99 -4.58 16.05
C GLN A 90 -10.26 -4.94 15.24
N GLN A 91 -10.66 -4.09 14.28
CA GLN A 91 -11.83 -4.27 13.41
C GLN A 91 -11.64 -5.30 12.29
N LEU A 92 -10.43 -5.85 12.12
CA LEU A 92 -10.12 -6.86 11.11
C LEU A 92 -9.81 -8.20 11.80
N PRO A 93 -10.84 -8.95 12.24
CA PRO A 93 -10.62 -10.20 12.97
C PRO A 93 -9.88 -11.21 12.10
N GLY A 94 -8.86 -11.86 12.68
CA GLY A 94 -8.07 -12.89 12.01
C GLY A 94 -7.00 -12.37 11.02
N ILE A 95 -6.94 -11.06 10.76
CA ILE A 95 -5.90 -10.47 9.92
C ILE A 95 -4.77 -9.95 10.83
N PRO A 96 -3.55 -10.51 10.75
CA PRO A 96 -2.43 -10.03 11.55
C PRO A 96 -2.07 -8.59 11.20
N ILE A 97 -1.68 -7.82 12.21
CA ILE A 97 -1.10 -6.50 12.05
C ILE A 97 0.41 -6.63 12.25
N VAL A 98 1.19 -6.09 11.33
CA VAL A 98 2.64 -6.12 11.39
C VAL A 98 3.10 -5.28 12.59
N GLY A 99 3.53 -5.96 13.65
CA GLY A 99 4.20 -5.38 14.80
C GLY A 99 5.72 -5.46 14.67
N GLU A 100 6.43 -4.64 15.46
CA GLU A 100 7.89 -4.78 15.67
C GLU A 100 8.77 -4.77 14.40
N ALA A 101 8.28 -4.15 13.32
CA ALA A 101 9.00 -4.01 12.07
C ALA A 101 9.46 -2.55 11.85
N PRO A 102 10.60 -2.31 11.17
CA PRO A 102 10.97 -0.98 10.72
C PRO A 102 9.85 -0.32 9.89
N ALA A 103 9.62 0.98 10.10
CA ALA A 103 8.55 1.70 9.42
C ALA A 103 8.77 1.81 7.90
N LYS A 104 7.68 1.79 7.13
CA LYS A 104 7.68 2.07 5.69
C LYS A 104 8.32 3.45 5.42
N PRO A 105 9.21 3.61 4.41
CA PRO A 105 9.50 2.68 3.31
C PRO A 105 10.72 1.78 3.51
N ASP A 106 11.17 1.51 4.74
CA ASP A 106 12.35 0.69 4.99
C ASP A 106 12.14 -0.74 4.46
N ARG A 107 13.07 -1.21 3.61
CA ARG A 107 13.02 -2.54 2.99
C ARG A 107 12.93 -3.65 4.03
N ARG A 108 13.65 -3.52 5.15
CA ARG A 108 13.64 -4.51 6.24
C ARG A 108 12.25 -4.66 6.84
N GLY A 109 11.47 -3.57 6.90
CA GLY A 109 10.10 -3.60 7.37
C GLY A 109 9.20 -4.47 6.51
N PHE A 110 9.31 -4.35 5.19
CA PHE A 110 8.58 -5.20 4.23
C PHE A 110 9.02 -6.67 4.34
N GLU A 111 10.33 -6.93 4.43
CA GLU A 111 10.85 -8.29 4.61
C GLU A 111 10.37 -8.93 5.92
N THR A 112 10.39 -8.19 7.03
CA THR A 112 9.83 -8.64 8.32
C THR A 112 8.33 -8.91 8.21
N ALA A 113 7.56 -8.02 7.59
CA ALA A 113 6.12 -8.19 7.39
C ALA A 113 5.79 -9.46 6.61
N MET A 114 6.52 -9.70 5.51
CA MET A 114 6.36 -10.89 4.68
C MET A 114 6.68 -12.17 5.45
N LYS A 115 7.85 -12.23 6.09
CA LYS A 115 8.29 -13.46 6.78
C LYS A 115 7.45 -13.76 8.02
N ASN A 116 7.21 -12.75 8.85
CA ASN A 116 6.63 -12.97 10.17
C ASN A 116 5.10 -12.98 10.16
N CYS A 117 4.46 -12.23 9.25
CA CYS A 117 2.99 -12.14 9.21
C CYS A 117 2.39 -12.94 8.05
N LEU A 118 3.08 -13.04 6.92
CA LEU A 118 2.63 -13.83 5.79
C LEU A 118 3.28 -15.22 5.72
N ASN A 119 4.35 -15.50 6.48
CA ASN A 119 5.07 -16.77 6.39
C ASN A 119 5.41 -17.15 4.93
N LEU A 120 6.03 -16.20 4.22
CA LEU A 120 6.49 -16.32 2.84
C LEU A 120 7.95 -15.88 2.76
N ASP A 121 8.68 -16.41 1.77
CA ASP A 121 10.10 -16.10 1.54
C ASP A 121 10.38 -15.42 0.20
N ASP A 122 9.45 -15.49 -0.76
CA ASP A 122 9.61 -14.85 -2.07
C ASP A 122 8.87 -13.50 -2.13
N PRO A 123 9.60 -12.36 -2.16
CA PRO A 123 8.97 -11.05 -2.28
C PRO A 123 8.22 -10.85 -3.60
N ALA A 124 8.58 -11.54 -4.69
CA ALA A 124 7.89 -11.40 -5.97
C ALA A 124 6.45 -11.95 -5.93
N SER A 125 6.17 -12.88 -5.01
CA SER A 125 4.85 -13.41 -4.69
C SER A 125 4.00 -12.51 -3.79
N VAL A 126 4.53 -11.37 -3.33
CA VAL A 126 3.86 -10.47 -2.38
C VAL A 126 3.48 -9.16 -3.05
N CYS A 127 2.31 -8.65 -2.70
CA CYS A 127 1.83 -7.36 -3.16
C CYS A 127 1.50 -6.44 -1.98
N MET A 128 1.99 -5.20 -2.04
CA MET A 128 1.57 -4.12 -1.14
C MET A 128 0.42 -3.33 -1.77
N ILE A 129 -0.65 -3.10 -1.02
CA ILE A 129 -1.78 -2.24 -1.38
C ILE A 129 -1.70 -0.98 -0.51
N GLY A 130 -1.61 0.20 -1.13
CA GLY A 130 -1.58 1.46 -0.38
C GLY A 130 -1.72 2.70 -1.23
N ASP A 131 -1.81 3.87 -0.59
CA ASP A 131 -2.09 5.14 -1.25
C ASP A 131 -0.85 6.01 -1.49
N ASN A 132 0.30 5.65 -0.92
CA ASN A 132 1.46 6.55 -0.88
C ASN A 132 2.75 5.91 -1.40
N TYR A 133 3.24 6.40 -2.55
CA TYR A 133 4.51 5.97 -3.16
C TYR A 133 5.74 6.19 -2.26
N LEU A 134 5.69 7.14 -1.32
CA LEU A 134 6.81 7.42 -0.42
C LEU A 134 6.92 6.42 0.72
N THR A 135 5.85 5.71 1.06
CA THR A 135 5.83 4.70 2.12
C THR A 135 5.54 3.33 1.53
N ASP A 136 4.35 3.14 0.98
CA ASP A 136 3.83 1.85 0.52
C ASP A 136 4.51 1.41 -0.78
N GLY A 137 4.79 2.37 -1.67
CA GLY A 137 5.63 2.13 -2.84
C GLY A 137 7.06 1.66 -2.49
N GLY A 138 7.47 1.77 -1.22
CA GLY A 138 8.69 1.13 -0.70
C GLY A 138 8.75 -0.37 -0.99
N ALA A 139 7.60 -1.03 -1.13
CA ALA A 139 7.45 -2.43 -1.51
C ALA A 139 8.24 -2.78 -2.79
N VAL A 140 8.26 -1.88 -3.78
CA VAL A 140 9.02 -2.06 -5.03
C VAL A 140 10.51 -2.21 -4.76
N GLY A 141 11.06 -1.45 -3.79
CA GLY A 141 12.46 -1.57 -3.38
C GLY A 141 12.76 -2.86 -2.60
N ALA A 142 11.73 -3.49 -2.02
CA ALA A 142 11.81 -4.79 -1.37
C ALA A 142 11.62 -5.97 -2.35
N GLY A 143 11.39 -5.70 -3.65
CA GLY A 143 11.13 -6.73 -4.66
C GLY A 143 9.67 -7.18 -4.73
N MET A 144 8.77 -6.50 -4.02
CA MET A 144 7.33 -6.78 -4.01
C MET A 144 6.61 -5.96 -5.07
N ARG A 145 5.42 -6.43 -5.46
CA ARG A 145 4.51 -5.65 -6.31
C ARG A 145 3.82 -4.56 -5.50
N PHE A 146 3.45 -3.47 -6.15
CA PHE A 146 2.73 -2.36 -5.51
C PHE A 146 1.45 -2.01 -6.27
N ILE A 147 0.31 -2.07 -5.57
CA ILE A 147 -0.99 -1.60 -6.03
C ILE A 147 -1.23 -0.24 -5.41
N TYR A 148 -1.37 0.75 -6.27
CA TYR A 148 -1.73 2.10 -5.87
C TYR A 148 -3.25 2.22 -5.74
N VAL A 149 -3.72 2.57 -4.56
CA VAL A 149 -5.13 2.91 -4.31
C VAL A 149 -5.26 4.43 -4.25
N ARG A 150 -6.38 4.96 -4.74
CA ARG A 150 -6.68 6.38 -4.53
C ARG A 150 -6.74 6.69 -3.03
N PRO A 151 -6.04 7.74 -2.56
CA PRO A 151 -6.12 8.16 -1.18
C PRO A 151 -7.56 8.48 -0.75
N VAL A 152 -7.96 7.96 0.41
CA VAL A 152 -9.24 8.30 1.04
C VAL A 152 -9.11 9.70 1.64
N PRO A 153 -9.93 10.68 1.22
CA PRO A 153 -9.84 12.05 1.72
C PRO A 153 -10.01 12.12 3.24
N GLY A 154 -9.22 12.98 3.90
CA GLY A 154 -9.24 13.11 5.35
C GLY A 154 -8.45 14.31 5.88
N ASN A 155 -8.32 14.39 7.20
CA ASN A 155 -7.63 15.47 7.92
C ASN A 155 -6.10 15.28 7.94
N GLU A 156 -5.51 14.92 6.80
CA GLU A 156 -4.05 14.92 6.65
C GLU A 156 -3.51 16.35 6.53
N SER A 157 -2.24 16.54 6.88
CA SER A 157 -1.60 17.84 6.68
C SER A 157 -1.42 18.14 5.19
N PHE A 158 -1.53 19.42 4.82
CA PHE A 158 -1.31 19.88 3.45
C PHE A 158 0.04 19.41 2.88
N VAL A 159 1.10 19.45 3.70
CA VAL A 159 2.44 18.99 3.31
C VAL A 159 2.46 17.50 2.98
N HIS A 160 1.77 16.67 3.76
CA HIS A 160 1.68 15.22 3.48
C HIS A 160 0.97 14.96 2.15
N ARG A 161 -0.17 15.63 1.95
CA ARG A 161 -0.94 15.57 0.70
C ARG A 161 -0.11 16.00 -0.50
N ALA A 162 0.64 17.10 -0.37
CA ALA A 162 1.50 17.64 -1.44
C ALA A 162 2.62 16.66 -1.82
N PHE A 163 3.30 16.06 -0.85
CA PHE A 163 4.35 15.07 -1.11
C PHE A 163 3.82 13.79 -1.74
N ARG A 164 2.66 13.32 -1.30
CA ARG A 164 2.01 12.17 -1.93
C ARG A 164 1.60 12.49 -3.37
N LEU A 165 1.01 13.66 -3.61
CA LEU A 165 0.65 14.12 -4.95
C LEU A 165 1.87 14.21 -5.86
N TYR A 166 2.96 14.82 -5.39
CA TYR A 166 4.22 14.91 -6.13
C TYR A 166 4.71 13.53 -6.59
N ALA A 167 4.77 12.56 -5.68
CA ALA A 167 5.20 11.21 -5.99
C ALA A 167 4.27 10.51 -6.99
N TYR A 168 2.95 10.69 -6.83
CA TYR A 168 1.95 10.20 -7.78
C TYR A 168 2.11 10.81 -9.18
N LEU A 169 2.35 12.12 -9.28
CA LEU A 169 2.53 12.78 -10.57
C LEU A 169 3.73 12.21 -11.33
N TRP A 170 4.83 11.93 -10.63
CA TRP A 170 5.98 11.25 -11.23
C TRP A 170 5.66 9.80 -11.64
N ALA A 171 4.91 9.05 -10.83
CA ALA A 171 4.48 7.69 -11.21
C ALA A 171 3.64 7.71 -12.49
N ARG A 172 2.70 8.65 -12.59
CA ARG A 172 1.84 8.84 -13.77
C ARG A 172 2.62 9.31 -14.99
N TRP A 173 3.62 10.16 -14.80
CA TRP A 173 4.49 10.63 -15.87
C TRP A 173 5.30 9.48 -16.48
N HIS A 174 5.89 8.62 -15.64
CA HIS A 174 6.75 7.52 -16.10
C HIS A 174 5.98 6.26 -16.54
N PHE A 175 4.78 6.01 -16.00
CA PHE A 175 3.96 4.83 -16.30
C PHE A 175 2.52 5.20 -16.67
N PRO A 176 2.29 6.03 -17.71
CA PRO A 176 0.96 6.56 -18.03
C PRO A 176 -0.06 5.46 -18.34
N GLU A 177 0.37 4.37 -18.98
CA GLU A 177 -0.46 3.19 -19.31
C GLU A 177 -1.19 2.64 -18.09
N THR A 178 -0.52 2.53 -16.93
CA THR A 178 -1.10 2.03 -15.68
C THR A 178 -2.23 2.92 -15.16
N PHE A 179 -2.28 4.19 -15.57
CA PHE A 179 -3.26 5.18 -15.08
C PHE A 179 -4.25 5.66 -16.14
N GLN A 180 -4.32 5.07 -17.33
CA GLN A 180 -5.20 5.55 -18.41
C GLN A 180 -6.67 5.69 -17.97
N ASN A 181 -7.16 4.79 -17.12
CA ASN A 181 -8.52 4.81 -16.56
C ASN A 181 -8.60 5.39 -15.13
N PHE A 182 -7.49 5.91 -14.61
CA PHE A 182 -7.32 6.38 -13.25
C PHE A 182 -7.01 7.89 -13.21
N ARG A 183 -8.02 8.73 -12.98
CA ARG A 183 -7.85 10.18 -12.74
C ARG A 183 -8.20 10.57 -11.32
N LEU A 184 -7.26 11.17 -10.58
CA LEU A 184 -7.57 11.80 -9.29
C LEU A 184 -8.57 12.96 -9.50
N PRO A 185 -9.54 13.20 -8.60
CA PRO A 185 -10.39 14.38 -8.69
C PRO A 185 -9.54 15.65 -8.52
N GLY A 186 -9.66 16.61 -9.45
CA GLY A 186 -9.01 17.92 -9.37
C GLY A 186 -7.52 17.96 -9.76
N ALA A 187 -7.06 17.01 -10.58
CA ALA A 187 -5.75 17.05 -11.25
C ALA A 187 -5.92 17.22 -12.76
#